data_AF-A0A938H7J8-F1
#
_entry.id   AF-A0A938H7J8-F1
#
_cell.length_a   1.000
_cell.length_b   1.000
_cell.length_c   1.000
_cell.angle_alpha   90.00
_cell.angle_beta   90.00
_cell.angle_gamma   90.00
#
_symmetry.space_group_name_H-M   'P 1'
#
loop_
_entity.id
_entity.type
_entity.pdbx_description
1 polymer ?
#
loop_
_entity_poly.entity_id
_entity_poly.type
_entity_poly.pdbx_seq_one_letter_code
_entity_poly.pdbx_strand_id
1 'polypeptide(L)'
;MTLRTTLIGAVLMILGEAWRMWGVATAGTVTRRRSRNVQKLVNHGPFAWSRNPLYVGNFLIWMGVITLSGVLWFLPVAILLFAVEYFYIVRYEEGVLESIFGREYLDYKARVPRWIPRPPAGGSAGEFAWAEAWKSEISTFLQYGVIIGLFIGKERLGPLW
;
A
#
# COMPACT_ATOMS: atom_id res chain seq x y z
N MET A 1 22.52 9.84 8.64
CA MET A 1 21.45 10.25 7.70
C MET A 1 22.01 11.31 6.76
N THR A 2 21.91 11.16 5.43
CA THR A 2 22.42 12.14 4.45
C THR A 2 21.25 12.85 3.75
N LEU A 3 21.45 14.07 3.23
CA LEU A 3 20.43 14.78 2.46
C LEU A 3 19.90 13.93 1.29
N ARG A 4 20.79 13.21 0.61
CA ARG A 4 20.44 12.30 -0.49
C ARG A 4 19.49 11.18 -0.05
N THR A 5 19.82 10.48 1.04
CA THR A 5 18.98 9.38 1.55
C THR A 5 17.63 9.89 2.06
N THR A 6 17.60 11.09 2.65
CA THR A 6 16.36 11.74 3.08
C THR A 6 15.45 12.04 1.88
N LEU A 7 16.00 12.66 0.82
CA LEU A 7 15.22 13.01 -0.38
C LEU A 7 14.70 11.75 -1.10
N ILE A 8 15.54 10.72 -1.28
CA ILE A 8 15.12 9.47 -1.92
C ILE A 8 14.03 8.78 -1.09
N GLY A 9 14.24 8.68 0.23
CA GLY A 9 13.26 8.07 1.13
C GLY A 9 11.92 8.80 1.11
N ALA A 10 11.93 10.14 1.17
CA ALA A 10 10.73 10.96 1.10
C ALA A 10 9.97 10.78 -0.23
N VAL A 11 10.68 10.75 -1.36
CA VAL A 11 10.08 10.51 -2.67
C VAL A 11 9.41 9.13 -2.72
N LEU A 12 10.09 8.08 -2.24
CA LEU A 12 9.52 6.73 -2.18
C LEU A 12 8.25 6.67 -1.33
N MET A 13 8.25 7.33 -0.17
CA MET A 13 7.08 7.41 0.71
C MET A 13 5.91 8.12 0.05
N ILE A 14 6.15 9.28 -0.59
CA ILE A 14 5.10 10.05 -1.26
C ILE A 14 4.50 9.25 -2.43
N LEU A 15 5.34 8.64 -3.26
CA LEU A 15 4.89 7.81 -4.38
C LEU A 15 4.14 6.57 -3.91
N GLY A 16 4.65 5.90 -2.88
CA GLY A 16 3.99 4.73 -2.27
C GLY A 16 2.64 5.07 -1.67
N GLU A 17 2.53 6.20 -0.97
CA GLU A 17 1.28 6.67 -0.36
C GLU A 17 0.27 7.10 -1.42
N ALA A 18 0.70 7.84 -2.45
CA ALA A 18 -0.17 8.21 -3.57
C ALA A 18 -0.72 6.96 -4.29
N TRP A 19 0.14 5.97 -4.53
CA TRP A 19 -0.25 4.69 -5.15
C TRP A 19 -1.24 3.91 -4.29
N ARG A 20 -0.94 3.78 -2.99
CA ARG A 20 -1.83 3.08 -2.04
C ARG A 20 -3.16 3.82 -1.88
N MET A 21 -3.15 5.14 -1.77
CA MET A 21 -4.36 5.97 -1.64
C MET A 21 -5.28 5.80 -2.85
N TRP A 22 -4.72 5.78 -4.06
CA TRP A 22 -5.49 5.48 -5.26
C TRP A 22 -6.15 4.09 -5.18
N GLY A 23 -5.44 3.10 -4.65
CA GLY A 23 -5.98 1.77 -4.41
C GLY A 23 -7.11 1.78 -3.38
N VAL A 24 -6.95 2.52 -2.28
CA VAL A 24 -7.98 2.64 -1.24
C VAL A 24 -9.24 3.29 -1.79
N ALA A 25 -9.09 4.38 -2.56
CA ALA A 25 -10.22 5.04 -3.23
C ALA A 25 -10.91 4.13 -4.26
N THR A 26 -10.17 3.27 -4.94
CA THR A 26 -10.72 2.33 -5.93
C THR A 26 -11.44 1.15 -5.28
N ALA A 27 -10.87 0.58 -4.20
CA ALA A 27 -11.46 -0.54 -3.50
C ALA A 27 -12.74 -0.16 -2.75
N GLY A 28 -12.80 1.07 -2.21
CA GLY A 28 -13.86 1.50 -1.31
C GLY A 28 -13.75 0.88 0.09
N THR A 29 -14.67 1.22 0.99
CA THR A 29 -14.69 0.71 2.39
C THR A 29 -15.32 -0.68 2.53
N VAL A 30 -16.11 -1.11 1.54
CA VAL A 30 -16.91 -2.35 1.58
C VAL A 30 -16.06 -3.61 1.35
N THR A 31 -14.99 -3.51 0.56
CA THR A 31 -14.01 -4.58 0.30
C THR A 31 -12.95 -4.72 1.38
N ARG A 32 -12.74 -3.70 2.24
CA ARG A 32 -11.70 -3.70 3.30
C ARG A 32 -12.08 -4.45 4.56
N ARG A 33 -13.37 -4.52 4.90
CA ARG A 33 -13.81 -5.43 5.98
C ARG A 33 -13.73 -6.83 5.41
N ARG A 34 -13.07 -7.73 6.14
CA ARG A 34 -12.92 -9.18 5.93
C ARG A 34 -14.27 -9.91 5.81
N SER A 35 -15.11 -9.39 4.94
CA SER A 35 -16.52 -9.70 4.74
C SER A 35 -16.57 -10.56 3.51
N ARG A 36 -17.18 -11.73 3.65
CA ARG A 36 -17.54 -12.60 2.53
C ARG A 36 -18.52 -11.93 1.54
N ASN A 37 -18.97 -10.70 1.82
CA ASN A 37 -19.88 -9.92 0.99
C ASN A 37 -19.14 -8.98 0.02
N VAL A 38 -18.02 -9.40 -0.56
CA VAL A 38 -17.46 -8.66 -1.71
C VAL A 38 -18.40 -8.88 -2.89
N GLN A 39 -19.24 -7.89 -3.18
CA GLN A 39 -20.33 -8.05 -4.16
C GLN A 39 -19.86 -7.96 -5.62
N LYS A 40 -18.69 -7.34 -5.88
CA LYS A 40 -18.14 -7.16 -7.22
C LYS A 40 -16.61 -7.21 -7.20
N LEU A 41 -16.01 -7.78 -8.25
CA LEU A 41 -14.57 -7.78 -8.43
C LEU A 41 -14.09 -6.38 -8.85
N VAL A 42 -13.16 -5.81 -8.07
CA VAL A 42 -12.51 -4.54 -8.40
C VAL A 42 -11.34 -4.81 -9.33
N ASN A 43 -11.42 -4.31 -10.57
CA ASN A 43 -10.41 -4.53 -11.62
C ASN A 43 -10.02 -3.26 -12.40
N HIS A 44 -10.44 -2.08 -11.93
CA HIS A 44 -10.12 -0.76 -12.49
C HIS A 44 -9.12 0.00 -11.60
N GLY A 45 -8.85 1.28 -11.93
CA GLY A 45 -7.88 2.09 -11.19
C GLY A 45 -6.50 1.40 -11.12
N PRO A 46 -5.81 1.38 -9.97
CA PRO A 46 -4.52 0.71 -9.82
C PRO A 46 -4.66 -0.82 -9.77
N PHE A 47 -5.86 -1.36 -9.54
CA PHE A 47 -6.12 -2.80 -9.67
C PHE A 47 -6.04 -3.26 -11.14
N ALA A 48 -6.20 -2.36 -12.11
CA ALA A 48 -5.92 -2.68 -13.51
C ALA A 48 -4.41 -2.79 -13.81
N TRP A 49 -3.56 -2.22 -12.96
CA TRP A 49 -2.10 -2.19 -13.15
C TRP A 49 -1.40 -3.35 -12.44
N SER A 50 -1.85 -3.67 -11.23
CA SER A 50 -1.36 -4.75 -10.39
C SER A 50 -2.51 -5.31 -9.60
N ARG A 51 -2.54 -6.63 -9.38
CA ARG A 51 -3.62 -7.24 -8.58
C ARG A 51 -3.57 -6.86 -7.10
N ASN A 52 -2.41 -6.38 -6.64
CA ASN A 52 -2.11 -6.13 -5.24
C ASN A 52 -1.55 -4.71 -5.02
N PRO A 53 -2.23 -3.66 -5.50
CA PRO A 53 -1.65 -2.32 -5.55
C PRO A 53 -1.43 -1.73 -4.16
N LEU A 54 -2.26 -2.09 -3.17
CA LEU A 54 -2.09 -1.64 -1.78
C LEU A 54 -0.78 -2.14 -1.18
N TYR A 55 -0.45 -3.41 -1.41
CA TYR A 55 0.80 -4.02 -0.93
C TYR A 55 2.03 -3.44 -1.64
N VAL A 56 1.91 -3.10 -2.93
CA VAL A 56 2.97 -2.39 -3.67
C VAL A 56 3.22 -1.00 -3.06
N GLY A 57 2.16 -0.26 -2.76
CA GLY A 57 2.28 1.05 -2.11
C GLY A 57 2.89 0.95 -0.72
N ASN A 58 2.44 0.00 0.10
CA ASN A 58 3.04 -0.27 1.42
C ASN A 58 4.53 -0.61 1.33
N PHE A 59 4.91 -1.46 0.38
CA PHE A 59 6.30 -1.81 0.14
C PHE A 59 7.14 -0.56 -0.16
N LEU A 60 6.68 0.33 -1.06
CA LEU A 60 7.38 1.58 -1.37
C LEU A 60 7.50 2.50 -0.16
N ILE A 61 6.44 2.63 0.65
CA ILE A 61 6.47 3.42 1.89
C ILE A 61 7.56 2.89 2.83
N TRP A 62 7.59 1.58 3.08
CA TRP A 62 8.57 0.98 3.98
C TRP A 62 10.01 1.06 3.45
N MET A 63 10.22 0.88 2.15
CA MET A 63 11.53 1.11 1.53
C MET A 63 11.95 2.57 1.69
N GLY A 64 11.00 3.50 1.58
CA GLY A 64 11.22 4.92 1.84
C GLY A 64 11.61 5.22 3.29
N VAL A 65 10.92 4.63 4.28
CA VAL A 65 11.23 4.77 5.71
C VAL A 65 12.64 4.27 6.03
N ILE A 66 13.01 3.07 5.55
CA ILE A 66 14.35 2.51 5.78
C ILE A 66 15.42 3.39 5.12
N THR A 67 15.16 3.84 3.88
CA THR A 67 16.09 4.73 3.17
C THR A 67 16.25 6.07 3.92
N LEU A 68 15.15 6.64 4.39
CA LEU A 68 15.13 7.90 5.15
C LEU A 68 15.90 7.77 6.47
N SER A 69 15.76 6.65 7.18
CA SER A 69 16.50 6.38 8.43
C SER A 69 18.03 6.31 8.23
N GLY A 70 18.50 6.08 7.00
CA GLY A 70 19.90 5.87 6.67
C GLY A 70 20.43 4.47 7.00
N VAL A 71 19.60 3.56 7.51
CA VAL A 71 19.95 2.18 7.84
C VAL A 71 19.88 1.29 6.59
N LEU A 72 20.65 1.65 5.56
CA LEU A 72 20.51 1.04 4.21
C LEU A 72 20.86 -0.45 4.16
N TRP A 73 21.72 -0.93 5.06
CA TRP A 73 22.07 -2.35 5.14
C TRP A 73 20.86 -3.25 5.47
N PHE A 74 19.80 -2.68 6.05
CA PHE A 74 18.57 -3.40 6.39
C PHE A 74 17.63 -3.59 5.19
N LEU A 75 17.80 -2.85 4.09
CA LEU A 75 16.97 -2.97 2.89
C LEU A 75 16.81 -4.40 2.37
N PRO A 76 17.87 -5.20 2.14
CA PRO A 76 17.70 -6.58 1.66
C PRO A 76 16.92 -7.46 2.65
N VAL A 77 17.10 -7.27 3.95
CA VAL A 77 16.36 -8.01 4.99
C VAL A 77 14.88 -7.64 4.94
N ALA A 78 14.58 -6.33 4.87
CA ALA A 78 13.21 -5.86 4.77
C ALA A 78 12.53 -6.35 3.49
N ILE A 79 13.20 -6.30 2.34
CA ILE A 79 12.67 -6.82 1.07
C ILE A 79 12.31 -8.30 1.19
N LEU A 80 13.18 -9.11 1.82
CA LEU A 80 12.90 -10.53 2.04
C LEU A 80 11.70 -10.75 2.96
N LEU A 81 11.61 -10.00 4.06
CA LEU A 81 10.48 -10.08 4.99
C LEU A 81 9.16 -9.73 4.30
N PHE A 82 9.13 -8.63 3.54
CA PHE A 82 7.95 -8.24 2.74
C PHE A 82 7.59 -9.28 1.69
N ALA A 83 8.59 -9.85 1.00
CA ALA A 83 8.36 -10.88 0.00
C ALA A 83 7.70 -12.12 0.63
N VAL A 84 8.16 -12.56 1.79
CA VAL A 84 7.60 -13.71 2.51
C VAL A 84 6.20 -13.40 3.04
N GLU A 85 6.03 -12.30 3.76
CA GLU A 85 4.76 -11.89 4.37
C GLU A 85 3.66 -11.75 3.30
N TYR A 86 3.91 -10.93 2.27
CA TYR A 86 2.91 -10.66 1.25
C TYR A 86 2.70 -11.83 0.30
N PHE A 87 3.67 -12.73 0.11
CA PHE A 87 3.44 -13.96 -0.64
C PHE A 87 2.32 -14.80 -0.01
N TYR A 88 2.37 -15.02 1.31
CA TYR A 88 1.36 -15.82 2.00
C TYR A 88 0.00 -15.12 2.06
N ILE A 89 -0.02 -13.83 2.40
CA ILE A 89 -1.26 -13.05 2.48
C ILE A 89 -1.97 -13.03 1.12
N VAL A 90 -1.24 -12.67 0.06
CA VAL A 90 -1.82 -12.61 -1.28
C VAL A 90 -2.25 -13.99 -1.76
N ARG A 91 -1.48 -15.06 -1.49
CA ARG A 91 -1.89 -16.41 -1.93
C ARG A 91 -3.22 -16.83 -1.31
N TYR A 92 -3.45 -16.49 -0.05
CA TYR A 92 -4.72 -16.71 0.64
C TYR A 92 -5.84 -15.85 0.03
N GLU A 93 -5.63 -14.54 -0.13
CA GLU A 93 -6.63 -13.63 -0.71
C GLU A 93 -7.01 -14.01 -2.14
N GLU A 94 -6.04 -14.38 -2.98
CA GLU A 94 -6.31 -14.89 -4.34
C GLU A 94 -7.17 -16.16 -4.29
N GLY A 95 -6.92 -17.07 -3.35
CA GLY A 95 -7.74 -18.28 -3.19
C GLY A 95 -9.18 -17.96 -2.76
N VAL A 96 -9.36 -16.98 -1.88
CA VAL A 96 -10.69 -16.48 -1.51
C VAL A 96 -11.39 -15.86 -2.72
N LEU A 97 -10.70 -15.01 -3.49
CA LEU A 97 -11.27 -14.38 -4.68
C LEU A 97 -11.60 -15.40 -5.79
N GLU A 98 -10.75 -16.42 -5.99
CA GLU A 98 -11.03 -17.55 -6.88
C GLU A 98 -12.30 -18.30 -6.44
N SER A 99 -12.51 -18.50 -5.14
CA SER A 99 -13.71 -19.17 -4.62
C SER A 99 -15.00 -18.36 -4.76
N ILE A 100 -14.92 -17.03 -4.72
CA ILE A 100 -16.09 -16.13 -4.79
C ILE A 100 -16.46 -15.84 -6.25
N PHE A 101 -15.48 -15.51 -7.08
CA PHE A 101 -15.70 -14.98 -8.44
C PHE A 101 -15.41 -16.00 -9.55
N GLY A 102 -14.79 -17.14 -9.22
CA GLY A 102 -14.51 -18.22 -10.17
C GLY A 102 -13.82 -17.72 -11.44
N ARG A 103 -14.49 -17.93 -12.59
CA ARG A 103 -13.93 -17.61 -13.91
C ARG A 103 -13.59 -16.13 -14.09
N GLU A 104 -14.40 -15.23 -13.54
CA GLU A 104 -14.18 -13.78 -13.65
C GLU A 104 -12.82 -13.39 -13.08
N TYR A 105 -12.47 -13.93 -11.91
CA TYR A 105 -11.18 -13.68 -11.27
C TYR A 105 -10.02 -14.36 -11.98
N LEU A 106 -10.22 -15.58 -12.52
CA LEU A 106 -9.19 -16.27 -13.30
C LEU A 106 -8.81 -15.48 -14.57
N ASP A 107 -9.82 -14.94 -15.28
CA ASP A 107 -9.58 -14.12 -16.47
C ASP A 107 -8.89 -12.79 -16.10
N TYR A 108 -9.22 -12.19 -14.97
CA TYR A 108 -8.50 -11.03 -14.42
C TYR A 108 -7.04 -11.36 -14.06
N LYS A 109 -6.81 -12.49 -13.39
CA LYS A 109 -5.48 -13.01 -13.01
C LYS A 109 -4.57 -13.29 -14.20
N ALA A 110 -5.12 -13.70 -15.33
CA ALA A 110 -4.38 -13.90 -16.57
C ALA A 110 -3.93 -12.59 -17.23
N ARG A 111 -4.68 -11.49 -17.05
CA ARG A 111 -4.40 -10.20 -17.70
C ARG A 111 -3.53 -9.26 -16.87
N VAL A 112 -3.67 -9.30 -15.54
CA VAL A 112 -3.06 -8.32 -14.63
C VAL A 112 -1.93 -8.96 -13.82
N PRO A 113 -0.72 -8.38 -13.81
CA PRO A 113 0.39 -8.92 -13.04
C PRO A 113 0.11 -8.87 -11.53
N ARG A 114 0.72 -9.79 -10.78
CA ARG A 114 0.50 -9.88 -9.32
C ARG A 114 1.08 -8.69 -8.56
N TRP A 115 2.27 -8.22 -8.95
CA TRP A 115 3.08 -7.28 -8.18
C TRP A 115 3.51 -6.07 -9.01
N ILE A 116 4.33 -6.28 -10.04
CA ILE A 116 4.95 -5.23 -10.83
C ILE A 116 3.86 -4.52 -11.65
N PRO A 117 3.55 -3.23 -11.37
CA PRO A 117 2.52 -2.52 -12.09
C PRO A 117 2.82 -2.42 -13.58
N ARG A 118 1.85 -2.75 -14.43
CA ARG A 118 1.95 -2.60 -15.89
C ARG A 118 0.75 -1.81 -16.39
N PRO A 119 0.94 -0.79 -17.27
CA PRO A 119 -0.19 -0.07 -17.85
C PRO A 119 -1.19 -1.03 -18.51
N PRO A 120 -2.50 -0.92 -18.21
CA PRO A 120 -3.51 -1.73 -18.87
C PRO A 120 -3.65 -1.32 -20.34
N ALA A 121 -4.03 -2.27 -21.20
CA ALA A 121 -4.25 -2.01 -22.63
C ALA A 121 -5.51 -1.18 -22.93
N GLY A 122 -6.37 -0.94 -21.93
CA GLY A 122 -7.57 -0.11 -22.01
C GLY A 122 -7.67 0.85 -20.82
N GLY A 123 -8.60 1.79 -20.88
CA GLY A 123 -8.77 2.81 -19.83
C GLY A 123 -9.15 2.23 -18.47
N SER A 124 -8.63 2.83 -17.40
CA SER A 124 -8.93 2.46 -16.01
C SER A 124 -10.18 3.18 -15.49
N ALA A 125 -11.26 3.21 -16.28
CA ALA A 125 -12.49 3.92 -15.92
C ALA A 125 -13.26 3.15 -14.83
N GLY A 126 -13.64 3.85 -13.76
CA GLY A 126 -14.54 3.34 -12.74
C GLY A 126 -14.71 4.35 -11.61
N GLU A 127 -15.58 4.02 -10.66
CA GLU A 127 -15.90 4.90 -9.54
C GLU A 127 -14.76 4.92 -8.51
N PHE A 128 -14.55 6.09 -7.88
CA PHE A 128 -13.52 6.30 -6.86
C PHE A 128 -14.12 6.94 -5.61
N ALA A 129 -14.02 6.23 -4.49
CA ALA A 129 -14.48 6.63 -3.17
C ALA A 129 -13.45 7.52 -2.44
N TRP A 130 -13.08 8.66 -3.05
CA TRP A 130 -12.01 9.54 -2.54
C TRP A 130 -12.32 10.12 -1.16
N ALA A 131 -13.58 10.49 -0.91
CA ALA A 131 -13.99 11.04 0.38
C ALA A 131 -13.85 10.00 1.50
N GLU A 132 -14.23 8.75 1.26
CA GLU A 132 -14.06 7.66 2.22
C GLU A 132 -12.59 7.26 2.39
N ALA A 133 -11.82 7.25 1.30
CA ALA A 133 -10.37 7.00 1.36
C ALA A 133 -9.70 8.01 2.28
N TRP A 134 -9.97 9.30 2.07
CA TRP A 134 -9.42 10.36 2.89
C TRP A 134 -9.83 10.21 4.37
N LYS A 135 -11.12 9.98 4.64
CA LYS A 135 -11.61 9.74 6.01
C LYS A 135 -10.93 8.56 6.70
N SER A 136 -10.69 7.47 5.97
CA SER A 136 -10.04 6.29 6.52
C SER A 136 -8.56 6.48 6.83
N GLU A 137 -7.91 7.47 6.21
CA GLU A 137 -6.49 7.76 6.42
C GLU A 137 -6.25 8.94 7.36
N ILE A 138 -7.28 9.75 7.67
CA ILE A 138 -7.18 10.81 8.69
C ILE A 138 -6.69 10.25 10.03
N SER A 139 -7.13 9.06 10.46
CA SER A 139 -6.63 8.42 11.68
C SER A 139 -5.15 8.08 11.60
N THR A 140 -4.68 7.61 10.44
CA THR A 140 -3.28 7.28 10.17
C THR A 140 -2.41 8.54 10.22
N PHE A 141 -2.85 9.62 9.54
CA PHE A 141 -2.15 10.91 9.56
C PHE A 141 -2.13 11.54 10.96
N LEU A 142 -3.21 11.42 11.73
CA LEU A 142 -3.24 11.85 13.13
C LEU A 142 -2.24 11.06 13.97
N GLN A 143 -2.12 9.75 13.75
CA GLN A 143 -1.12 8.91 14.43
C GLN A 143 0.30 9.35 14.11
N TYR A 144 0.62 9.62 12.85
CA TYR A 144 1.92 10.17 12.46
C TYR A 144 2.16 11.54 13.10
N GLY A 145 1.16 12.42 13.12
CA GLY A 145 1.24 13.72 13.80
C GLY A 145 1.54 13.60 15.29
N VAL A 146 0.89 12.67 15.99
CA VAL A 146 1.14 12.38 17.42
C VAL A 146 2.56 11.86 17.63
N ILE A 147 3.02 10.90 16.81
CA ILE A 147 4.39 10.36 16.91
C ILE A 147 5.43 11.46 16.66
N ILE A 148 5.26 12.26 15.61
CA ILE A 148 6.16 13.40 15.32
C ILE A 148 6.16 14.39 16.48
N GLY A 149 4.98 14.73 17.02
CA GLY A 149 4.85 15.61 18.18
C GLY A 149 5.57 15.07 19.42
N LEU A 150 5.47 13.76 19.69
CA LEU A 150 6.20 13.10 20.79
C LEU A 150 7.72 13.13 20.56
N PHE A 151 8.19 12.91 19.33
CA PHE A 151 9.62 12.99 19.00
C PHE A 151 10.17 14.41 19.15
N ILE A 152 9.46 15.42 18.62
CA ILE A 152 9.85 16.83 18.77
C ILE A 152 9.81 17.25 20.25
N GLY A 153 8.80 16.80 21.00
CA GLY A 153 8.70 17.04 22.44
C GLY A 153 9.86 16.43 23.20
N LYS A 154 10.22 15.17 22.89
CA LYS A 154 11.36 14.47 23.48
C LYS A 154 12.69 15.16 23.16
N GLU A 155 12.91 15.62 21.93
CA GLU A 155 14.12 16.37 21.56
C GLU A 155 14.24 17.71 22.27
N ARG A 156 13.11 18.39 22.54
CA ARG A 156 13.11 19.67 23.26
C ARG A 156 13.25 19.55 24.77
N LEU A 157 12.89 18.42 25.35
CA LEU A 157 12.93 18.21 26.81
C LEU A 157 14.31 17.74 27.31
N GLY A 158 15.28 17.50 26.43
CA GLY A 158 16.57 16.92 26.80
C GLY A 158 16.44 15.47 27.33
N PRO A 159 17.55 14.76 27.56
CA PRO A 159 17.49 13.42 28.11
C PRO A 159 16.91 13.46 29.53
N LEU A 160 15.81 12.74 29.78
CA LEU A 160 15.21 12.58 31.10
C LEU A 160 15.95 11.56 32.01
N TRP A 161 17.20 11.26 31.67
CA TRP A 161 18.10 10.33 32.37
C TRP A 161 19.53 10.52 31.85
#